data_AF-A0A6J5E4U8-F1
#
_entry.id   AF-A0A6J5E4U8-F1
#
_cell.length_a   1.000
_cell.length_b   1.000
_cell.length_c   1.000
_cell.angle_alpha   90.00
_cell.angle_beta   90.00
_cell.angle_gamma   90.00
#
_symmetry.space_group_name_H-M   'P 1'
#
loop_
_entity.id
_entity.type
_entity.pdbx_description
1 polymer ?
#
loop_
_entity_poly.entity_id
_entity_poly.type
_entity_poly.pdbx_seq_one_letter_code
_entity_poly.pdbx_strand_id
1 'polypeptide(L)'
;MSRVRERQQDVDFDGEGRVSAVPVRPHIKVNNGQTLRVAAANGLGVILQSQSLLADDVAAGRLVRLFPEHELPGRPMYLVHLRNRRKSFRLQGFIDFAIDPFTAWSFAHCCPTGIAG
;
A
#
# COMPACT_ATOMS: atom_id res chain seq x y z
N MET A 1 -24.65 5.70 -1.94
CA MET A 1 -23.63 6.04 -0.93
C MET A 1 -23.01 4.75 -0.41
N SER A 2 -22.01 4.21 -1.11
CA SER A 2 -21.32 2.98 -0.68
C SER A 2 -20.30 3.34 0.40
N ARG A 3 -20.56 2.87 1.62
CA ARG A 3 -19.62 2.93 2.74
C ARG A 3 -18.49 1.95 2.41
N VAL A 4 -17.39 2.44 1.85
CA VAL A 4 -16.17 1.64 1.65
C VAL A 4 -15.68 1.24 3.04
N ARG A 5 -16.02 0.01 3.43
CA ARG A 5 -15.57 -0.58 4.68
C ARG A 5 -14.15 -1.04 4.43
N GLU A 6 -13.18 -0.18 4.75
CA GLU A 6 -11.77 -0.52 4.66
C GLU A 6 -11.50 -1.70 5.61
N ARG A 7 -11.43 -2.90 5.01
CA ARG A 7 -11.09 -4.14 5.68
C ARG A 7 -9.58 -4.06 5.91
N GLN A 8 -9.18 -3.46 7.01
CA GLN A 8 -7.81 -3.58 7.50
C GLN A 8 -7.66 -5.05 7.91
N GLN A 9 -7.09 -5.85 7.01
CA GLN A 9 -6.74 -7.23 7.28
C GLN A 9 -5.41 -7.17 8.00
N ASP A 10 -5.43 -7.49 9.30
CA ASP A 10 -4.22 -7.62 10.09
C ASP A 10 -3.60 -8.97 9.72
N VAL A 11 -2.44 -8.91 9.07
CA VAL A 11 -1.75 -10.05 8.46
C VAL A 11 -0.56 -10.39 9.34
N ASP A 12 -0.51 -11.62 9.86
CA ASP A 12 0.67 -12.15 10.53
C ASP A 12 1.34 -13.21 9.65
N PHE A 13 2.65 -13.34 9.82
CA PHE A 13 3.48 -14.34 9.13
C PHE A 13 3.86 -15.39 10.15
N ASP A 14 3.31 -16.60 10.03
CA ASP A 14 3.91 -17.70 10.79
C ASP A 14 5.31 -17.99 10.24
N GLY A 15 6.21 -18.51 11.09
CA GLY A 15 7.58 -18.85 10.71
C GLY A 15 7.70 -19.92 9.61
N GLU A 16 6.58 -20.37 9.04
CA GLU A 16 6.45 -21.36 7.97
C GLU A 16 5.95 -20.73 6.65
N GLY A 17 5.80 -19.40 6.58
CA GLY A 17 5.43 -18.67 5.37
C GLY A 17 3.91 -18.67 5.08
N ARG A 18 3.08 -19.09 6.04
CA ARG A 18 1.63 -19.04 5.95
C ARG A 18 1.13 -17.70 6.48
N VAL A 19 0.39 -17.01 5.62
CA VAL A 19 -0.35 -15.81 5.99
C VAL A 19 -1.55 -16.22 6.83
N SER A 20 -1.54 -15.84 8.11
CA SER A 20 -2.66 -16.06 9.03
C SER A 20 -3.27 -14.72 9.45
N ALA A 21 -4.60 -14.62 9.39
CA ALA A 21 -5.32 -13.44 9.85
C ALA A 21 -5.40 -13.50 11.38
N VAL A 22 -4.45 -12.87 12.06
CA VAL A 22 -4.42 -12.78 13.52
C VAL A 22 -5.13 -11.51 13.96
N PRO A 23 -6.10 -11.57 14.89
CA PRO A 23 -6.74 -10.38 15.42
C PRO A 23 -5.74 -9.54 16.23
N VAL A 24 -5.28 -8.42 15.65
CA VAL A 24 -4.47 -7.43 16.38
C VAL A 24 -5.40 -6.48 17.11
N ARG A 25 -5.07 -6.16 18.37
CA ARG A 25 -5.77 -5.09 19.12
C ARG A 25 -4.97 -3.80 18.96
N PRO A 26 -5.37 -2.87 18.07
CA PRO A 26 -4.62 -1.65 17.88
C PRO A 26 -4.75 -0.73 19.10
N HIS A 27 -3.62 -0.21 19.59
CA HIS A 27 -3.60 0.84 20.61
C HIS A 27 -4.03 2.19 20.04
N ILE A 28 -3.75 2.42 18.76
CA ILE A 28 -4.08 3.65 18.03
C ILE A 28 -4.72 3.25 16.70
N LYS A 29 -5.89 3.83 16.39
CA LYS A 29 -6.60 3.61 15.13
C LYS A 29 -6.89 4.94 14.46
N VAL A 30 -6.15 5.25 13.39
CA VAL A 30 -6.25 6.51 12.65
C VAL A 30 -6.23 6.20 11.16
N ASN A 31 -7.13 6.83 10.39
CA ASN A 31 -7.15 6.73 8.93
C ASN A 31 -6.25 7.80 8.29
N ASN A 32 -5.00 7.87 8.72
CA ASN A 32 -4.00 8.78 8.16
C ASN A 32 -2.61 8.17 8.32
N GLY A 33 -2.01 7.79 7.21
CA GLY A 33 -0.68 7.17 7.18
C GLY A 33 0.43 8.06 7.76
N GLN A 34 0.35 9.38 7.57
CA GLN A 34 1.34 10.33 8.12
C GLN A 34 1.30 10.38 9.64
N THR A 35 0.09 10.41 10.21
CA THR A 35 -0.09 10.38 11.67
C THR A 35 0.44 9.08 12.25
N LEU A 36 0.16 7.94 11.59
CA LEU A 36 0.69 6.64 12.01
C LEU A 36 2.22 6.55 11.88
N ARG A 37 2.80 7.10 10.80
CA ARG A 37 4.25 7.21 10.59
C ARG A 37 4.92 7.94 11.76
N VAL A 38 4.42 9.13 12.10
CA VAL A 38 4.95 9.92 13.23
C VAL A 38 4.79 9.16 14.54
N ALA A 39 3.65 8.52 14.77
CA ALA A 39 3.42 7.73 15.98
C ALA A 39 4.43 6.57 16.11
N ALA A 40 4.66 5.82 15.04
CA ALA A 40 5.62 4.72 15.01
C ALA A 40 7.06 5.20 15.22
N ALA A 41 7.44 6.32 14.58
CA ALA A 41 8.77 6.91 14.75
C ALA A 41 9.03 7.41 16.19
N ASN A 42 7.97 7.66 16.96
CA ASN A 42 8.04 7.99 18.39
C ASN A 42 7.84 6.77 19.31
N GLY A 43 7.86 5.54 18.77
CA GLY A 43 7.79 4.32 19.56
C GLY A 43 6.38 3.92 20.01
N LEU A 44 5.31 4.50 19.44
CA LEU A 44 3.93 4.16 19.81
C LEU A 44 3.41 2.85 19.20
N GLY A 45 4.26 2.10 18.49
CA GLY A 45 3.96 0.75 18.02
C GLY A 45 4.49 0.43 16.63
N VAL A 46 4.01 -0.69 16.09
CA VAL A 46 4.33 -1.19 14.74
C VAL A 46 3.24 -0.77 13.77
N ILE A 47 3.63 -0.38 12.56
CA ILE A 47 2.70 0.03 11.50
C ILE A 47 3.00 -0.73 10.21
N LEU A 48 1.95 -0.94 9.42
CA LEU A 48 2.04 -1.40 8.05
C LEU A 48 1.59 -0.28 7.11
N GLN A 49 2.51 0.23 6.27
CA GLN A 49 2.26 1.33 5.34
C GLN A 49 3.04 1.12 4.03
N SER A 50 2.76 1.96 3.02
CA SER A 50 3.54 1.97 1.78
C SER A 50 5.01 2.26 2.04
N GLN A 51 5.90 1.52 1.37
CA GLN A 51 7.34 1.70 1.46
C GLN A 51 7.77 3.13 1.14
N SER A 52 7.15 3.76 0.13
CA SER A 52 7.44 5.16 -0.24
C SER A 52 7.18 6.14 0.90
N LEU A 53 6.20 5.85 1.77
CA LEU A 53 5.89 6.70 2.92
C LEU A 53 6.96 6.61 4.02
N LEU A 54 7.59 5.43 4.17
CA LEU A 54 8.51 5.12 5.27
C LEU A 54 9.99 5.21 4.86
N ALA A 55 10.29 5.33 3.56
CA ALA A 55 11.64 5.25 3.02
C ALA A 55 12.65 6.15 3.75
N ASP A 56 12.31 7.42 3.97
CA ASP A 56 13.20 8.37 4.64
C ASP A 56 13.43 8.04 6.13
N ASP A 57 12.42 7.50 6.81
CA ASP A 57 12.54 7.13 8.22
C ASP A 57 13.35 5.86 8.40
N VAL A 58 13.22 4.91 7.47
CA VAL A 58 14.05 3.69 7.44
C VAL A 58 15.49 4.05 7.11
N ALA A 59 15.72 4.89 6.10
CA ALA A 59 17.05 5.36 5.73
C ALA A 59 17.72 6.14 6.88
N ALA A 60 16.95 6.91 7.65
CA ALA A 60 17.44 7.63 8.82
C ALA A 60 17.53 6.76 10.10
N GLY A 61 17.18 5.48 10.05
CA GLY A 61 17.20 4.58 11.21
C GLY A 61 16.14 4.87 12.28
N ARG A 62 15.15 5.74 11.99
CA ARG A 62 14.01 6.01 12.89
C ARG A 62 13.01 4.86 12.89
N LEU A 63 12.91 4.12 11.79
CA LEU A 63 12.08 2.94 11.66
C LEU A 63 12.93 1.75 11.19
N VAL A 64 12.56 0.55 11.64
CA VAL A 64 13.23 -0.71 11.27
C VAL A 64 12.20 -1.65 10.66
N ARG A 65 12.58 -2.36 9.58
CA ARG A 65 11.75 -3.40 8.96
C ARG A 65 11.82 -4.68 9.81
N LEU A 66 10.67 -5.13 10.32
CA LEU A 66 10.59 -6.29 11.22
C LEU A 66 10.60 -7.64 10.49
N PHE A 67 9.98 -7.71 9.31
CA PHE A 67 9.86 -8.95 8.52
C PHE A 67 10.47 -8.75 7.13
N PRO A 68 11.80 -8.84 6.99
CA PRO A 68 12.47 -8.68 5.71
C PRO A 68 12.20 -9.82 4.73
N GLU A 69 12.07 -11.05 5.24
CA GLU A 69 11.85 -12.27 4.44
C GLU A 69 10.41 -12.42 3.92
N HIS A 70 9.50 -11.59 4.42
CA HIS A 70 8.10 -11.66 4.07
C HIS A 70 7.69 -10.42 3.28
N GLU A 71 7.25 -10.64 2.03
CA GLU A 71 6.64 -9.59 1.21
C GLU A 71 5.12 -9.71 1.25
N LEU A 72 4.47 -8.57 1.47
CA LEU A 72 3.02 -8.47 1.35
C LEU A 72 2.64 -8.31 -0.11
N PRO A 73 1.50 -8.89 -0.54
CA PRO A 73 1.01 -8.68 -1.89
C PRO A 73 0.78 -7.19 -2.13
N GLY A 74 1.36 -6.68 -3.22
CA GLY A 74 1.18 -5.29 -3.64
C GLY A 74 -0.30 -4.97 -3.85
N ARG A 75 -0.74 -3.80 -3.37
CA ARG A 75 -2.11 -3.32 -3.62
C ARG A 75 -2.14 -2.58 -4.95
N PRO A 76 -2.97 -2.99 -5.92
CA PRO A 76 -3.03 -2.31 -7.22
C PRO A 76 -3.54 -0.87 -7.05
N MET A 77 -2.92 0.06 -7.79
CA MET A 77 -3.35 1.45 -7.89
C MET A 77 -4.15 1.65 -9.17
N TYR A 78 -5.26 2.39 -9.08
CA TYR A 78 -6.15 2.64 -10.21
C TYR A 78 -6.31 4.13 -10.46
N LEU A 79 -6.15 4.55 -11.71
CA LEU A 79 -6.55 5.88 -12.15
C LEU A 79 -8.02 5.83 -12.61
N VAL A 80 -8.91 6.32 -11.77
CA VAL A 80 -10.36 6.32 -12.06
C VAL A 80 -10.77 7.68 -12.60
N HIS A 81 -11.38 7.68 -13.79
CA HIS A 81 -11.97 8.87 -14.38
C HIS A 81 -13.38 8.56 -14.91
N LEU A 82 -14.23 9.58 -15.03
CA LEU A 82 -15.56 9.41 -15.60
C LEU A 82 -15.48 8.97 -17.06
N ARG A 83 -16.43 8.13 -17.48
CA ARG A 83 -16.54 7.68 -18.87
C ARG A 83 -16.99 8.85 -19.75
N ASN A 84 -16.03 9.53 -20.35
CA ASN A 84 -16.30 10.62 -21.28
C ASN A 84 -16.44 10.07 -22.71
N ARG A 85 -17.56 10.35 -23.38
CA ARG A 85 -17.79 9.94 -24.78
C ARG A 85 -16.87 10.66 -25.77
N ARG A 86 -16.35 11.84 -25.41
CA ARG A 86 -15.33 12.58 -26.19
C ARG A 86 -14.08 12.74 -25.32
N LYS A 87 -13.14 11.79 -25.39
CA LYS A 87 -11.87 11.91 -24.66
C LYS A 87 -11.12 13.14 -25.19
N SER A 88 -10.86 14.12 -24.34
CA SER A 88 -10.05 15.28 -24.72
C SER A 88 -8.56 14.92 -24.73
N PHE A 89 -7.78 15.54 -25.61
CA PHE A 89 -6.32 15.39 -25.61
C PHE A 89 -5.68 15.76 -24.27
N ARG A 90 -6.26 16.72 -23.55
CA ARG A 90 -5.82 17.09 -22.20
C ARG A 90 -5.98 15.96 -21.19
N LEU A 91 -7.07 15.20 -21.25
CA LEU A 91 -7.28 14.05 -20.37
C LEU A 91 -6.31 12.92 -20.72
N GLN A 92 -6.07 12.65 -22.01
CA GLN A 92 -5.08 11.65 -22.44
C GLN A 92 -3.68 12.03 -21.96
N GLY A 93 -3.23 13.26 -22.23
CA GLY A 93 -1.91 13.71 -21.77
C GLY A 93 -1.75 13.68 -20.25
N PHE A 94 -2.81 13.95 -19.49
CA PHE A 94 -2.78 13.78 -18.02
C PHE A 94 -2.69 12.31 -17.61
N ILE A 95 -3.43 11.41 -18.27
CA ILE A 95 -3.36 9.97 -18.00
C ILE A 95 -1.93 9.47 -18.27
N ASP A 96 -1.34 9.84 -19.40
CA ASP A 96 0.00 9.42 -19.79
C ASP A 96 1.04 9.93 -18.77
N PHE A 97 0.94 11.21 -18.40
CA PHE A 97 1.78 11.80 -17.36
C PHE A 97 1.60 11.13 -15.98
N ALA A 98 0.37 10.83 -15.58
CA ALA A 98 0.08 10.28 -14.25
C ALA A 98 0.50 8.83 -14.11
N ILE A 99 0.55 8.06 -15.20
CA ILE A 99 0.93 6.64 -15.20
C ILE A 99 2.45 6.46 -15.28
N ASP A 100 3.18 7.38 -15.90
CA ASP A 100 4.63 7.29 -16.13
C ASP A 100 5.46 6.92 -14.87
N PRO A 101 5.20 7.50 -13.67
CA PRO A 101 5.93 7.10 -12.47
C PRO A 101 5.61 5.68 -11.98
N PHE A 102 4.45 5.12 -12.37
CA PHE A 102 3.94 3.83 -11.90
C PHE A 102 4.19 2.68 -12.88
N THR A 103 4.47 2.96 -14.17
CA THR A 103 4.85 1.93 -15.17
C THR A 103 6.18 1.27 -14.83
N ALA A 104 7.13 2.00 -14.24
CA ALA A 104 8.37 1.43 -13.71
C ALA A 104 8.15 0.49 -12.50
N TRP A 105 7.03 0.62 -11.80
CA TRP A 105 6.69 -0.18 -10.61
C TRP A 105 6.02 -1.52 -10.96
N SER A 106 5.35 -1.60 -12.12
CA SER A 106 4.47 -2.71 -12.49
C SER A 106 5.18 -4.02 -12.84
N PHE A 107 6.49 -4.01 -13.13
CA PHE A 107 7.20 -5.22 -13.56
C PHE A 107 7.97 -5.93 -12.44
N ALA A 108 8.26 -5.28 -11.31
CA ALA A 108 9.10 -5.87 -10.26
C ALA A 108 8.34 -6.64 -9.17
N HIS A 109 7.05 -6.36 -8.94
CA HIS A 109 6.32 -6.86 -7.75
C HIS A 109 4.97 -7.52 -8.04
N CYS A 110 4.62 -7.75 -9.32
CA CYS A 110 3.39 -8.44 -9.65
C CYS A 110 3.63 -9.97 -9.63
N CYS A 111 3.34 -10.60 -8.49
CA CYS A 111 3.20 -12.05 -8.41
C CYS A 111 2.17 -12.51 -9.46
N PRO A 112 2.46 -13.54 -10.27
CA PRO A 112 1.63 -13.97 -11.38
C PRO A 112 0.51 -14.88 -10.86
N THR A 113 -0.39 -14.38 -10.02
CA THR A 113 -1.62 -15.14 -9.72
C THR A 113 -2.65 -14.82 -10.78
N GLY A 114 -2.78 -15.77 -11.70
CA GLY A 114 -3.65 -15.71 -12.85
C GLY A 114 -5.10 -15.45 -12.48
N ILE A 115 -5.69 -14.51 -13.21
CA ILE A 115 -7.13 -14.43 -13.42
C ILE A 115 -7.29 -14.37 -14.94
N ALA A 116 -7.09 -15.53 -15.57
CA ALA A 116 -7.59 -15.79 -16.91
C ALA A 116 -9.01 -16.33 -16.75
N GLY A 117 -9.99 -15.53 -17.15
CA GLY A 117 -11.40 -15.83 -17.24
C GLY A 117 -12.07 -14.79 -18.11
#